data_AF-A0A7W8T4N4-F1
#
_entry.id   AF-A0A7W8T4N4-F1
#
_cell.length_a   1.000
_cell.length_b   1.000
_cell.length_c   1.000
_cell.angle_alpha   90.00
_cell.angle_beta   90.00
_cell.angle_gamma   90.00
#
_symmetry.space_group_name_H-M   'P 1'
#
loop_
_entity.id
_entity.type
_entity.pdbx_description
1 polymer ?
#
loop_
_entity_poly.entity_id
_entity_poly.type
_entity_poly.pdbx_seq_one_letter_code
_entity_poly.pdbx_strand_id
1 'polypeptide(L)'
;MKDDRQSEVESGTLHTHDPELQLVELLVELWQAQQASPDKPWSLAKLSKRSQLPMSTLRRLLTELGTAGLVDVTIHPDGTGSATLTTQGLDLCTELFPV
;
A
#
# COMPACT_ATOMS: atom_id res chain seq x y z
N MET A 1 -18.05 37.29 -27.55
CA MET A 1 -16.76 37.78 -28.06
C MET A 1 -16.12 38.57 -26.93
N LYS A 2 -15.15 38.08 -26.15
CA LYS A 2 -14.16 36.99 -26.25
C LYS A 2 -14.13 36.25 -24.89
N ASP A 3 -14.06 34.92 -24.81
CA ASP A 3 -12.82 34.10 -24.86
C ASP A 3 -11.64 34.73 -24.11
N ASP A 4 -11.27 34.15 -22.96
CA ASP A 4 -9.95 33.52 -22.76
C ASP A 4 -9.85 32.85 -21.37
N ARG A 5 -9.57 31.54 -21.37
CA ARG A 5 -8.56 30.81 -20.57
C ARG A 5 -8.51 31.01 -19.04
N GLN A 6 -8.91 29.99 -18.30
CA GLN A 6 -8.04 28.91 -17.74
C GLN A 6 -7.28 29.32 -16.47
N SER A 7 -7.41 28.43 -15.48
CA SER A 7 -6.48 28.16 -14.38
C SER A 7 -6.37 29.29 -13.37
N GLU A 8 -6.71 29.06 -12.11
CA GLU A 8 -5.86 28.26 -11.22
C GLU A 8 -6.68 27.96 -9.95
N VAL A 9 -6.33 26.89 -9.25
CA VAL A 9 -6.78 26.51 -7.89
C VAL A 9 -7.96 25.53 -7.75
N GLU A 10 -7.91 24.40 -8.47
CA GLU A 10 -8.36 23.12 -7.88
C GLU A 10 -7.31 22.66 -6.83
N SER A 11 -7.26 23.39 -5.72
CA SER A 11 -6.35 23.13 -4.61
C SER A 11 -6.79 21.89 -3.82
N GLY A 12 -6.19 20.75 -4.16
CA GLY A 12 -5.63 19.80 -3.20
C GLY A 12 -6.58 19.23 -2.14
N THR A 13 -7.40 18.26 -2.53
CA THR A 13 -7.89 17.20 -1.62
C THR A 13 -7.92 15.86 -2.39
N LEU A 14 -6.87 15.59 -3.15
CA LEU A 14 -6.83 14.41 -4.01
C LEU A 14 -6.64 13.13 -3.17
N HIS A 15 -7.78 12.49 -2.87
CA HIS A 15 -7.99 11.04 -2.65
C HIS A 15 -7.88 10.42 -1.25
N THR A 16 -8.52 10.98 -0.22
CA THR A 16 -8.61 10.32 1.10
C THR A 16 -9.41 8.99 1.10
N HIS A 17 -10.12 8.64 0.01
CA HIS A 17 -11.04 7.48 -0.05
C HIS A 17 -10.98 6.63 -1.31
N ASP A 18 -10.03 6.83 -2.22
CA ASP A 18 -9.94 6.00 -3.43
C ASP A 18 -9.36 4.62 -3.08
N PRO A 19 -10.15 3.52 -3.19
CA PRO A 19 -9.70 2.20 -2.79
C PRO A 19 -8.56 1.66 -3.68
N GLU A 20 -8.51 2.07 -4.95
CA GLU A 20 -7.51 1.60 -5.91
C GLU A 20 -6.16 2.25 -5.63
N LEU A 21 -6.15 3.55 -5.34
CA LEU A 21 -4.94 4.26 -4.92
C LEU A 21 -4.40 3.73 -3.59
N GLN A 22 -5.27 3.47 -2.62
CA GLN A 22 -4.86 2.90 -1.32
C GLN A 22 -4.22 1.51 -1.45
N LEU A 23 -4.74 0.69 -2.38
CA LEU A 23 -4.15 -0.60 -2.70
C LEU A 23 -2.75 -0.43 -3.30
N VAL A 24 -2.60 0.48 -4.26
CA VAL A 24 -1.30 0.78 -4.90
C VAL A 24 -0.29 1.29 -3.87
N GLU A 25 -0.68 2.22 -2.99
CA GLU A 25 0.17 2.74 -1.91
C GLU A 25 0.67 1.63 -0.99
N LEU A 26 -0.20 0.70 -0.62
CA LEU A 26 0.18 -0.45 0.20
C LEU A 26 1.15 -1.39 -0.54
N LEU A 27 0.89 -1.70 -1.81
CA LEU A 27 1.77 -2.55 -2.62
C LEU A 27 3.16 -1.94 -2.80
N VAL A 28 3.23 -0.62 -3.02
CA VAL A 28 4.51 0.11 -3.08
C VAL A 28 5.26 -0.04 -1.76
N GLU A 29 4.62 0.16 -0.62
CA GLU A 29 5.30 0.06 0.68
C GLU A 29 5.72 -1.37 1.04
N LEU A 30 4.96 -2.38 0.63
CA LEU A 30 5.35 -3.80 0.76
C LEU A 30 6.55 -4.14 -0.12
N TRP A 31 6.58 -3.65 -1.36
CA TRP A 31 7.72 -3.80 -2.27
C TRP A 31 8.98 -3.15 -1.71
N GLN A 32 8.87 -1.92 -1.21
CA GLN A 32 9.98 -1.21 -0.56
C GLN A 32 10.45 -1.93 0.71
N ALA A 33 9.54 -2.53 1.49
CA ALA A 33 9.89 -3.32 2.66
C ALA A 33 10.76 -4.53 2.28
N GLN A 34 10.37 -5.26 1.22
CA GLN A 34 11.14 -6.40 0.72
C GLN A 34 12.54 -5.97 0.25
N GLN A 35 12.62 -4.91 -0.56
CA GLN A 35 13.88 -4.41 -1.12
C GLN A 35 14.85 -3.95 -0.02
N ALA A 36 14.32 -3.31 1.03
CA ALA A 36 15.13 -2.80 2.13
C ALA A 36 15.66 -3.91 3.05
N SER A 37 14.88 -4.97 3.30
CA SER A 37 15.26 -6.05 4.22
C SER A 37 14.48 -7.34 3.93
N PRO A 38 14.99 -8.22 3.05
CA PRO A 38 14.26 -9.42 2.64
C PRO A 38 13.88 -10.36 3.79
N ASP A 39 14.73 -10.45 4.82
CA ASP A 39 14.56 -11.36 5.95
C ASP A 39 13.78 -10.73 7.12
N LYS A 40 13.40 -9.46 7.02
CA LYS A 40 12.79 -8.71 8.12
C LYS A 40 11.57 -7.92 7.65
N PRO A 41 10.38 -8.55 7.62
CA PRO A 41 9.16 -7.87 7.22
C PRO A 41 8.86 -6.68 8.13
N TRP A 42 8.26 -5.65 7.56
CA TRP A 42 7.84 -4.49 8.35
C TRP A 42 6.60 -4.81 9.18
N SER A 43 6.53 -4.17 10.34
CA SER A 43 5.35 -4.28 11.19
C SER A 43 4.14 -3.61 10.56
N LEU A 44 2.94 -4.06 10.91
CA LEU A 44 1.68 -3.44 10.46
C LEU A 44 1.61 -1.95 10.81
N ALA A 45 2.13 -1.57 11.98
CA ALA A 45 2.19 -0.17 12.40
C ALA A 45 3.11 0.66 11.50
N LYS A 46 4.26 0.09 11.07
CA LYS A 46 5.16 0.76 10.14
C LYS A 46 4.54 0.89 8.76
N LEU A 47 3.88 -0.15 8.27
CA LEU A 47 3.17 -0.13 6.98
C LEU A 47 2.05 0.93 6.97
N SER A 48 1.16 0.91 7.96
CA SER A 48 0.09 1.90 8.13
C SER A 48 0.63 3.33 8.12
N LYS A 49 1.72 3.59 8.85
CA LYS A 49 2.34 4.91 8.90
C LYS A 49 2.89 5.36 7.55
N ARG A 50 3.52 4.46 6.79
CA ARG A 50 4.20 4.80 5.54
C ARG A 50 3.23 4.92 4.36
N SER A 51 2.25 4.03 4.28
CA SER A 51 1.18 4.11 3.28
C SER A 51 0.10 5.15 3.64
N GLN A 52 0.23 5.82 4.78
CA GLN A 52 -0.76 6.78 5.31
C GLN A 52 -2.18 6.22 5.46
N LEU A 53 -2.30 4.90 5.58
CA LEU A 53 -3.60 4.22 5.72
C LEU A 53 -3.98 4.06 7.19
N PRO A 54 -5.24 4.31 7.57
CA PRO A 54 -5.76 3.87 8.85
C PRO A 54 -5.56 2.36 9.03
N MET A 55 -5.25 1.93 10.26
CA MET A 55 -4.96 0.52 10.56
C MET A 55 -6.10 -0.43 10.16
N SER A 56 -7.36 0.00 10.24
CA SER A 56 -8.51 -0.78 9.78
C SER A 56 -8.51 -0.97 8.26
N THR A 57 -8.26 0.10 7.50
CA THR A 57 -8.12 0.05 6.03
C THR A 57 -6.96 -0.84 5.62
N LEU A 58 -5.79 -0.68 6.25
CA LEU A 58 -4.62 -1.52 6.01
C LEU A 58 -4.96 -3.00 6.19
N ARG A 59 -5.56 -3.38 7.33
CA ARG A 59 -5.91 -4.77 7.63
C ARG A 59 -6.92 -5.35 6.65
N ARG A 60 -7.88 -4.55 6.18
CA ARG A 60 -8.85 -4.96 5.16
C ARG A 60 -8.13 -5.29 3.84
N LEU A 61 -7.30 -4.37 3.34
CA LEU A 61 -6.54 -4.58 2.10
C LEU A 61 -5.57 -5.76 2.22
N LEU A 62 -4.88 -5.92 3.36
CA LEU A 62 -4.02 -7.07 3.61
C LEU A 62 -4.79 -8.40 3.65
N THR A 63 -6.03 -8.40 4.14
CA THR A 63 -6.89 -9.59 4.09
C THR A 63 -7.27 -9.93 2.64
N GLU A 64 -7.62 -8.92 1.84
CA GLU A 64 -7.96 -9.09 0.43
C GLU A 64 -6.75 -9.62 -0.37
N LEU A 65 -5.58 -9.00 -0.20
CA LEU A 65 -4.32 -9.44 -0.81
C LEU A 65 -3.89 -10.83 -0.34
N GLY A 66 -4.10 -11.17 0.93
CA GLY A 66 -3.79 -12.49 1.48
C GLY A 66 -4.72 -13.56 0.90
N THR A 67 -6.00 -13.23 0.72
CA THR A 67 -6.96 -14.12 0.02
C THR A 67 -6.56 -14.35 -1.43
N ALA A 68 -5.96 -13.35 -2.08
CA ALA A 68 -5.41 -13.44 -3.43
C ALA A 68 -4.03 -14.14 -3.50
N GLY A 69 -3.44 -14.53 -2.37
CA GLY A 69 -2.13 -15.20 -2.32
C GLY A 69 -0.93 -14.29 -2.54
N LEU A 70 -1.10 -12.97 -2.49
CA LEU A 70 -0.05 -12.00 -2.80
C LEU A 70 0.78 -11.58 -1.57
N VAL A 71 0.23 -11.74 -0.36
CA VAL A 71 0.92 -11.39 0.89
C VAL A 71 0.75 -12.47 1.95
N ASP A 72 1.79 -12.65 2.75
CA ASP A 72 1.72 -13.37 4.02
C ASP A 72 1.60 -12.36 5.17
N VAL A 73 0.61 -12.57 6.03
CA VAL A 73 0.33 -11.69 7.17
C VAL A 73 0.43 -12.47 8.47
N THR A 74 1.30 -12.03 9.37
CA THR A 74 1.38 -12.54 10.73
C THR A 74 0.71 -11.56 11.67
N ILE A 75 -0.27 -12.02 12.45
CA ILE A 75 -0.89 -11.25 13.53
C ILE A 75 -0.67 -11.99 14.84
N HIS A 76 -0.15 -11.26 15.83
CA HIS A 76 0.09 -11.76 17.17
C HIS A 76 -1.14 -11.55 18.07
N PRO A 77 -1.28 -12.31 19.17
CA PRO A 77 -2.42 -12.18 20.09
C PRO A 77 -2.57 -10.79 20.74
N ASP A 78 -1.49 -10.02 20.82
CA ASP A 78 -1.48 -8.64 21.32
C ASP A 78 -1.94 -7.60 20.27
N GLY A 79 -2.33 -8.05 19.08
CA GLY A 79 -2.80 -7.22 17.98
C GLY A 79 -1.68 -6.60 17.12
N THR A 80 -0.41 -6.83 17.47
CA THR A 80 0.74 -6.50 16.62
C THR A 80 0.88 -7.51 15.49
N GLY A 81 1.80 -7.26 14.55
CA GLY A 81 1.99 -8.14 13.41
C GLY A 81 2.92 -7.55 12.37
N SER A 82 3.11 -8.31 11.29
CA SER A 82 3.88 -7.94 10.12
C SER A 82 3.25 -8.50 8.85
N ALA A 83 3.62 -7.93 7.70
CA ALA A 83 3.24 -8.46 6.40
C ALA A 83 4.44 -8.48 5.45
N THR A 84 4.46 -9.46 4.56
CA THR A 84 5.46 -9.61 3.49
C THR A 84 4.79 -10.00 2.20
N LEU A 85 5.42 -9.71 1.05
CA LEU A 85 4.99 -10.27 -0.22
C LEU A 85 5.30 -11.77 -0.26
N THR A 86 4.40 -12.55 -0.85
CA THR A 86 4.70 -13.92 -1.25
C THR A 86 5.57 -13.90 -2.51
N THR A 87 6.05 -15.06 -2.97
CA THR A 87 6.73 -15.16 -4.27
C THR A 87 5.87 -14.58 -5.40
N GLN A 88 4.57 -14.90 -5.43
CA GLN A 88 3.66 -14.36 -6.45
C GLN A 88 3.49 -12.84 -6.33
N GLY A 89 3.38 -12.32 -5.10
CA GLY A 89 3.32 -10.88 -4.86
C GLY A 89 4.59 -10.15 -5.32
N LEU A 90 5.75 -10.77 -5.15
CA LEU A 90 7.04 -10.23 -5.60
C LEU A 90 7.14 -10.18 -7.12
N ASP A 91 6.77 -11.25 -7.81
CA ASP A 91 6.79 -11.30 -9.27
C ASP A 91 5.90 -10.18 -9.83
N LEU A 92 4.67 -10.05 -9.32
CA LEU A 92 3.76 -8.97 -9.69
C LEU A 92 4.35 -7.58 -9.42
N CYS A 93 4.88 -7.34 -8.22
CA CYS A 93 5.43 -6.03 -7.86
C CYS A 93 6.68 -5.68 -8.70
N THR A 94 7.45 -6.67 -9.12
CA THR A 94 8.60 -6.47 -10.01
C THR A 94 8.17 -5.99 -11.40
N GLU A 95 7.04 -6.50 -11.91
CA GLU A 95 6.46 -6.05 -13.18
C GLU A 95 5.83 -4.65 -13.07
N LEU A 96 5.18 -4.34 -11.94
CA LEU A 96 4.46 -3.08 -11.72
C LEU A 96 5.36 -1.91 -11.31
N PHE A 97 6.42 -2.17 -10.55
CA PHE A 97 7.28 -1.14 -9.95
C PHE A 97 8.75 -1.36 -10.35
N PRO A 98 9.08 -1.14 -11.65
CA PRO A 98 10.45 -1.25 -12.12
C PRO A 98 11.35 -0.24 -11.40
N VAL A 99 12.57 -0.70 -11.11
CA VAL A 99 13.62 0.03 -10.39
C VAL A 99 14.19 1.18 -11.23
#